data_AF-A0A954NS88-F1
#
_entry.id   AF-A0A954NS88-F1
#
_cell.length_a   1.000
_cell.length_b   1.000
_cell.length_c   1.000
_cell.angle_alpha   90.00
_cell.angle_beta   90.00
_cell.angle_gamma   90.00
#
_symmetry.space_group_name_H-M   'P 1'
#
loop_
_entity.id
_entity.type
_entity.pdbx_description
1 polymer ?
#
loop_
_entity_poly.entity_id
_entity_poly.type
_entity_poly.pdbx_seq_one_letter_code
_entity_poly.pdbx_strand_id
1 'polypeptide(L)'
;EQVWHGKIRLWFGWATGRDAERQADGRQKLSQITDPDAIAALVKVMADSQDRDVRLFLVKLLTNIPDSRSVGPLVQQSLLDVDGQVREAAIKAIDEPRRSPAINLYVAALENKARIVVRRAGYALGQIGDRSAIPALIAALVTQHQYQVTYQEATPTYALSFFWQHWLCRNHIRSHA
;
A
#
# COMPACT_ATOMS: atom_id res chain seq x y z
N GLU A 1 -26.52 -6.47 -9.66
CA GLU A 1 -25.22 -6.24 -10.35
C GLU A 1 -25.31 -6.12 -11.88
N GLN A 2 -25.74 -7.15 -12.64
CA GLN A 2 -25.72 -7.11 -14.12
C GLN A 2 -26.52 -5.96 -14.76
N VAL A 3 -27.64 -5.56 -14.15
CA VAL A 3 -28.50 -4.46 -14.64
C VAL A 3 -27.77 -3.11 -14.64
N TRP A 4 -26.95 -2.85 -13.62
CA TRP A 4 -26.25 -1.57 -13.48
C TRP A 4 -25.05 -1.45 -14.40
N HIS A 5 -24.35 -2.56 -14.71
CA HIS A 5 -23.19 -2.53 -15.59
C HIS A 5 -23.47 -1.92 -16.97
N GLY A 6 -24.58 -2.32 -17.61
CA GLY A 6 -24.96 -1.80 -18.93
C GLY A 6 -25.28 -0.30 -18.89
N LYS A 7 -26.10 0.12 -17.91
CA LYS A 7 -26.50 1.52 -17.73
C LYS A 7 -25.31 2.41 -17.44
N ILE A 8 -24.48 2.03 -16.46
CA ILE A 8 -23.33 2.83 -16.05
C ILE A 8 -22.32 2.95 -17.19
N ARG A 9 -22.01 1.86 -17.91
CA ARG A 9 -21.11 1.92 -19.07
C ARG A 9 -21.64 2.86 -20.16
N LEU A 10 -22.94 2.79 -20.45
CA LEU A 10 -23.57 3.68 -21.43
C LEU A 10 -23.48 5.15 -21.01
N TRP A 11 -23.86 5.47 -19.77
CA TRP A 11 -23.84 6.84 -19.28
C TRP A 11 -22.42 7.39 -19.13
N PHE A 12 -21.44 6.55 -18.81
CA PHE A 12 -20.03 6.95 -18.87
C PHE A 12 -19.58 7.26 -20.30
N GLY A 13 -19.97 6.43 -21.27
CA GLY A 13 -19.70 6.70 -22.69
C GLY A 13 -20.29 8.04 -23.15
N TRP A 14 -21.44 8.44 -22.60
CA TRP A 14 -22.01 9.77 -22.82
C TRP A 14 -21.22 10.87 -22.09
N ALA A 15 -20.94 10.67 -20.80
CA ALA A 15 -20.23 11.64 -19.94
C ALA A 15 -18.80 11.97 -20.42
N THR A 16 -18.14 11.05 -21.13
CA THR A 16 -16.80 11.25 -21.71
C THR A 16 -16.83 11.56 -23.21
N GLY A 17 -18.03 11.64 -23.81
CA GLY A 17 -18.21 11.95 -25.23
C GLY A 17 -17.92 13.42 -25.57
N ARG A 18 -17.96 13.72 -26.88
CA ARG A 18 -17.75 15.09 -27.40
C ARG A 18 -19.03 15.93 -27.49
N ASP A 19 -20.19 15.29 -27.42
CA ASP A 19 -21.49 15.94 -27.48
C ASP A 19 -21.83 16.53 -26.10
N ALA A 20 -21.94 17.86 -26.02
CA ALA A 20 -22.10 18.58 -24.76
C ALA A 20 -23.41 18.24 -24.04
N GLU A 21 -24.50 18.03 -24.78
CA GLU A 21 -25.80 17.71 -24.22
C GLU A 21 -25.79 16.29 -23.64
N ARG A 22 -25.28 15.32 -24.41
CA ARG A 22 -25.12 13.94 -23.92
C ARG A 22 -24.14 13.85 -22.76
N GLN A 23 -23.08 14.64 -22.78
CA GLN A 23 -22.13 14.70 -21.68
C GLN A 23 -22.80 15.17 -20.39
N ALA A 24 -23.60 16.24 -20.46
CA ALA A 24 -24.36 16.74 -19.32
C ALA A 24 -25.36 15.70 -18.82
N ASP A 25 -26.14 15.08 -19.71
CA ASP A 25 -27.12 14.05 -19.37
C ASP A 25 -26.47 12.81 -18.72
N GLY A 26 -25.36 12.32 -19.29
CA GLY A 26 -24.60 11.20 -18.73
C GLY A 26 -24.10 11.49 -17.31
N ARG A 27 -23.51 12.68 -17.09
CA ARG A 27 -23.03 13.11 -15.76
C ARG A 27 -24.17 13.28 -14.76
N GLN A 28 -25.31 13.81 -15.20
CA GLN A 28 -26.50 13.97 -14.38
C GLN A 28 -27.11 12.62 -13.98
N LYS A 29 -27.25 11.68 -14.92
CA LYS A 29 -27.76 10.34 -14.62
C LYS A 29 -26.86 9.60 -13.64
N LEU A 30 -25.54 9.70 -13.82
CA LEU A 30 -24.55 9.11 -12.92
C LEU A 30 -24.62 9.72 -11.51
N SER A 31 -24.80 11.04 -11.38
CA SER A 31 -24.87 11.71 -10.07
C SER A 31 -26.15 11.43 -9.30
N GLN A 32 -27.22 11.01 -9.98
CA GLN A 32 -28.49 10.61 -9.39
C GLN A 32 -28.51 9.14 -8.92
N ILE A 33 -27.43 8.38 -9.14
CA ILE A 33 -27.34 7.00 -8.65
C ILE A 33 -27.20 7.02 -7.13
N THR A 34 -28.22 6.50 -6.45
CA THR A 34 -28.22 6.26 -5.00
C THR A 34 -28.32 4.78 -4.66
N ASP A 35 -28.56 3.92 -5.65
CA ASP A 35 -28.72 2.47 -5.47
C ASP A 35 -27.36 1.82 -5.11
N PRO A 36 -27.25 1.18 -3.95
CA PRO A 36 -26.05 0.46 -3.56
C PRO A 36 -25.62 -0.67 -4.50
N ASP A 37 -26.54 -1.28 -5.24
CA ASP A 37 -26.22 -2.35 -6.19
C ASP A 37 -25.45 -1.83 -7.42
N ALA A 38 -25.36 -0.50 -7.56
CA ALA A 38 -24.53 0.16 -8.56
C ALA A 38 -23.04 0.20 -8.16
N ILE A 39 -22.70 -0.01 -6.88
CA ILE A 39 -21.32 0.12 -6.36
C ILE A 39 -20.36 -0.78 -7.13
N ALA A 40 -20.68 -2.07 -7.30
CA ALA A 40 -19.82 -3.01 -8.02
C ALA A 40 -19.57 -2.58 -9.48
N ALA A 41 -20.58 -2.00 -10.12
CA ALA A 41 -20.47 -1.50 -11.48
C ALA A 41 -19.65 -0.21 -11.56
N LEU A 42 -19.78 0.71 -10.61
CA LEU A 42 -18.95 1.92 -10.51
C LEU A 42 -17.47 1.58 -10.27
N VAL A 43 -17.20 0.63 -9.37
CA VAL A 43 -15.84 0.17 -9.06
C VAL A 43 -15.18 -0.46 -10.29
N LYS A 44 -15.94 -1.23 -11.07
CA LYS A 44 -15.43 -1.80 -12.31
C LYS A 44 -15.02 -0.71 -13.31
N VAL A 45 -15.88 0.28 -13.55
CA VAL A 45 -15.55 1.40 -14.45
C VAL A 45 -14.36 2.20 -13.93
N MET A 46 -14.24 2.36 -12.61
CA MET A 46 -13.12 3.04 -11.99
C MET A 46 -11.80 2.31 -12.22
N ALA A 47 -11.79 0.99 -12.09
CA ALA A 47 -10.61 0.15 -12.34
C ALA A 47 -10.17 0.17 -13.81
N ASP A 48 -11.13 0.27 -14.74
CA ASP A 48 -10.86 0.31 -16.18
C ASP A 48 -10.38 1.71 -16.66
N SER A 49 -10.55 2.76 -15.85
CA SER A 49 -10.28 4.15 -16.24
C SER A 49 -8.85 4.62 -15.93
N GLN A 50 -8.12 5.04 -16.97
CA GLN A 50 -6.82 5.72 -16.82
C GLN A 50 -6.96 7.23 -16.56
N ASP A 51 -8.12 7.81 -16.86
CA ASP A 51 -8.38 9.24 -16.66
C ASP A 51 -8.59 9.56 -15.17
N ARG A 52 -7.72 10.43 -14.64
CA ARG A 52 -7.77 10.91 -13.24
C ARG A 52 -9.10 11.58 -12.90
N ASP A 53 -9.61 12.43 -13.79
CA ASP A 53 -10.82 13.22 -13.51
C ASP A 53 -12.07 12.33 -13.50
N VAL A 54 -12.06 11.28 -14.32
CA VAL A 54 -13.08 10.21 -14.27
C VAL A 54 -13.02 9.45 -12.94
N ARG A 55 -11.83 9.08 -12.45
CA ARG A 55 -11.69 8.40 -11.16
C ARG A 55 -12.10 9.28 -9.98
N LEU A 56 -11.74 10.57 -9.99
CA LEU A 56 -12.23 11.55 -9.01
C LEU A 56 -13.76 11.67 -9.00
N PHE A 57 -14.36 11.73 -10.19
CA PHE A 57 -15.81 11.76 -10.32
C PHE A 57 -16.46 10.49 -9.74
N LEU A 58 -15.91 9.32 -10.06
CA LEU A 58 -16.38 8.04 -9.54
C LEU A 58 -16.25 7.93 -8.01
N VAL A 59 -15.17 8.44 -7.41
CA VAL A 59 -15.03 8.53 -5.95
C VAL A 59 -16.18 9.35 -5.36
N LYS A 60 -16.50 10.51 -5.96
CA LYS A 60 -17.63 11.35 -5.53
C LYS A 60 -18.97 10.62 -5.64
N LEU A 61 -19.18 9.83 -6.69
CA LEU A 61 -20.39 9.00 -6.82
C LEU A 61 -20.49 7.96 -5.70
N LEU A 62 -19.39 7.27 -5.38
CA LEU A 62 -19.35 6.32 -4.27
C LEU A 62 -19.63 6.98 -2.91
N THR A 63 -19.18 8.23 -2.71
CA THR A 63 -19.50 9.02 -1.50
C THR A 63 -21.00 9.30 -1.39
N ASN A 64 -21.67 9.57 -2.50
CA ASN A 64 -23.10 9.91 -2.54
C ASN A 64 -24.01 8.71 -2.30
N ILE A 65 -23.50 7.49 -2.39
CA ILE A 65 -24.25 6.26 -2.08
C ILE A 65 -24.10 5.97 -0.58
N PRO A 66 -25.15 6.15 0.25
CA PRO A 66 -25.07 6.03 1.70
C PRO A 66 -25.12 4.55 2.15
N ASP A 67 -24.18 3.74 1.66
CA ASP A 67 -24.09 2.30 1.96
C ASP A 67 -22.66 1.94 2.38
N SER A 68 -22.52 1.07 3.38
CA SER A 68 -21.22 0.64 3.91
C SER A 68 -20.40 -0.18 2.92
N ARG A 69 -21.02 -0.76 1.88
CA ARG A 69 -20.33 -1.45 0.78
C ARG A 69 -19.39 -0.53 0.00
N SER A 70 -19.56 0.81 0.06
CA SER A 70 -18.62 1.74 -0.60
C SER A 70 -17.30 1.92 0.18
N VAL A 71 -17.23 1.52 1.44
CA VAL A 71 -16.04 1.68 2.30
C VAL A 71 -14.84 0.91 1.75
N GLY A 72 -15.02 -0.36 1.41
CA GLY A 72 -13.94 -1.19 0.85
C GLY A 72 -13.31 -0.57 -0.41
N PRO A 73 -14.13 -0.22 -1.42
CA PRO A 73 -13.65 0.49 -2.60
C PRO A 73 -12.96 1.81 -2.31
N LEU A 74 -13.49 2.65 -1.42
CA LEU A 74 -12.87 3.93 -1.05
C LEU A 74 -11.49 3.71 -0.39
N VAL A 75 -11.39 2.75 0.53
CA VAL A 75 -10.10 2.38 1.14
C VAL A 75 -9.12 1.82 0.09
N GLN A 76 -9.60 1.02 -0.86
CA GLN A 76 -8.75 0.53 -1.94
C GLN A 76 -8.22 1.69 -2.80
N GLN A 77 -9.04 2.67 -3.14
CA GLN A 77 -8.61 3.85 -3.90
C GLN A 77 -7.60 4.70 -3.14
N SER A 78 -7.81 4.93 -1.84
CA SER A 78 -6.87 5.69 -1.03
C SER A 78 -5.50 5.02 -0.89
N LEU A 79 -5.47 3.69 -0.93
CA LEU A 79 -4.24 2.91 -0.79
C LEU A 79 -3.52 2.67 -2.11
N LEU A 80 -4.26 2.47 -3.21
CA LEU A 80 -3.69 1.91 -4.44
C LEU A 80 -3.72 2.85 -5.64
N ASP A 81 -4.51 3.92 -5.64
CA ASP A 81 -4.55 4.82 -6.81
C ASP A 81 -3.17 5.43 -7.08
N VAL A 82 -2.85 5.60 -8.36
CA VAL A 82 -1.59 6.17 -8.83
C VAL A 82 -1.52 7.67 -8.54
N ASP A 83 -2.65 8.36 -8.62
CA ASP A 83 -2.77 9.80 -8.47
C ASP A 83 -3.00 10.20 -7.00
N GLY A 84 -2.27 11.21 -6.53
CA GLY A 84 -2.37 11.68 -5.15
C GLY A 84 -3.68 12.33 -4.79
N GLN A 85 -4.30 13.05 -5.73
CA GLN A 85 -5.57 13.74 -5.49
C GLN A 85 -6.71 12.74 -5.37
N VAL A 86 -6.70 11.68 -6.18
CA VAL A 86 -7.69 10.59 -6.04
C VAL A 86 -7.56 9.91 -4.67
N ARG A 87 -6.32 9.64 -4.23
CA ARG A 87 -6.11 9.04 -2.91
C ARG A 87 -6.64 9.91 -1.78
N GLU A 88 -6.35 11.21 -1.81
CA GLU A 88 -6.85 12.15 -0.80
C GLU A 88 -8.37 12.31 -0.84
N ALA A 89 -8.97 12.37 -2.03
CA ALA A 89 -10.42 12.44 -2.18
C ALA A 89 -11.11 11.21 -1.58
N ALA A 90 -10.52 10.02 -1.79
CA ALA A 90 -11.05 8.78 -1.22
C ALA A 90 -10.96 8.74 0.32
N ILE A 91 -9.92 9.33 0.92
CA ILE A 91 -9.83 9.48 2.39
C ILE A 91 -10.91 10.46 2.87
N LYS A 92 -11.06 11.62 2.21
CA LYS A 92 -12.06 12.63 2.57
C LYS A 92 -13.50 12.15 2.40
N ALA A 93 -13.73 11.17 1.53
CA ALA A 93 -15.03 10.54 1.31
C ALA A 93 -15.46 9.61 2.46
N ILE A 94 -14.55 9.23 3.36
CA ILE A 94 -14.85 8.39 4.52
C ILE A 94 -15.38 9.30 5.64
N ASP A 95 -16.70 9.40 5.71
CA ASP A 95 -17.46 10.13 6.73
C ASP A 95 -17.71 9.29 7.99
N GLU A 96 -18.34 9.90 9.00
CA GLU A 96 -18.61 9.28 10.31
C GLU A 96 -19.14 7.83 10.25
N PRO A 97 -20.21 7.51 9.49
CA PRO A 97 -20.73 6.15 9.44
C PRO A 97 -19.76 5.15 8.80
N ARG A 98 -18.80 5.64 8.03
CA ARG A 98 -17.81 4.84 7.30
C ARG A 98 -16.46 4.75 8.03
N ARG A 99 -16.20 5.57 9.06
CA ARG A 99 -14.91 5.60 9.77
C ARG A 99 -14.55 4.28 10.41
N SER A 100 -15.43 3.71 11.24
CA SER A 100 -15.15 2.47 11.97
C SER A 100 -14.78 1.30 11.05
N PRO A 101 -15.57 0.97 10.00
CA PRO A 101 -15.17 -0.09 9.07
C PRO A 101 -13.92 0.27 8.26
N ALA A 102 -13.72 1.55 7.92
CA ALA A 102 -12.51 1.98 7.21
C ALA A 102 -11.24 1.80 8.05
N ILE A 103 -11.29 2.14 9.35
CA ILE A 103 -10.17 1.97 10.28
C ILE A 103 -9.74 0.50 10.32
N ASN A 104 -10.70 -0.44 10.42
CA ASN A 104 -10.38 -1.87 10.41
C ASN A 104 -9.65 -2.29 9.13
N LEU A 105 -10.07 -1.79 7.97
CA LEU A 105 -9.41 -2.07 6.69
C LEU A 105 -8.02 -1.43 6.61
N TYR A 106 -7.84 -0.21 7.11
CA TYR A 106 -6.53 0.43 7.15
C TYR A 106 -5.57 -0.26 8.12
N VAL A 107 -6.05 -0.72 9.28
CA VAL A 107 -5.28 -1.51 10.24
C VAL A 107 -4.79 -2.79 9.59
N ALA A 108 -5.66 -3.52 8.88
CA ALA A 108 -5.25 -4.70 8.11
C ALA A 108 -4.22 -4.34 7.02
N ALA A 109 -4.32 -3.17 6.41
CA ALA A 109 -3.36 -2.71 5.39
C ALA A 109 -1.97 -2.35 5.97
N LEU A 110 -1.83 -2.14 7.28
CA LEU A 110 -0.53 -1.95 7.93
C LEU A 110 0.33 -3.23 7.94
N GLU A 111 -0.29 -4.40 7.82
CA GLU A 111 0.40 -5.69 7.77
C GLU A 111 0.80 -6.09 6.33
N ASN A 112 0.61 -5.19 5.36
CA ASN A 112 0.93 -5.46 3.97
C ASN A 112 2.44 -5.56 3.72
N LYS A 113 2.87 -6.51 2.88
CA LYS A 113 4.28 -6.67 2.49
C LYS A 113 4.85 -5.46 1.76
N ALA A 114 4.02 -4.73 1.03
CA ALA A 114 4.44 -3.58 0.27
C ALA A 114 4.53 -2.34 1.17
N ARG A 115 5.76 -1.85 1.42
CA ARG A 115 6.03 -0.65 2.25
C ARG A 115 5.21 0.57 1.84
N ILE A 116 4.91 0.72 0.54
CA ILE A 116 4.09 1.82 0.03
C ILE A 116 2.65 1.76 0.56
N VAL A 117 2.06 0.57 0.67
CA VAL A 117 0.70 0.37 1.19
C VAL A 117 0.67 0.67 2.68
N VAL A 118 1.66 0.17 3.44
CA VAL A 118 1.79 0.44 4.87
C VAL A 118 1.91 1.95 5.15
N ARG A 119 2.77 2.66 4.40
CA ARG A 119 2.92 4.11 4.54
C ARG A 119 1.62 4.86 4.24
N ARG A 120 0.90 4.46 3.19
CA ARG A 120 -0.38 5.09 2.80
C ARG A 120 -1.49 4.81 3.82
N ALA A 121 -1.55 3.59 4.37
CA ALA A 121 -2.47 3.23 5.44
C ALA A 121 -2.20 4.05 6.70
N GLY A 122 -0.93 4.18 7.12
CA GLY A 122 -0.54 5.03 8.24
C GLY A 122 -0.91 6.50 8.04
N TYR A 123 -0.70 7.03 6.83
CA TYR A 123 -1.15 8.38 6.48
C TYR A 123 -2.68 8.53 6.58
N ALA A 124 -3.45 7.60 6.03
CA ALA A 124 -4.90 7.65 6.08
C ALA A 124 -5.45 7.57 7.51
N LEU A 125 -4.90 6.69 8.35
CA LEU A 125 -5.25 6.60 9.78
C LEU A 125 -4.95 7.91 10.52
N GLY A 126 -3.81 8.54 10.22
CA GLY A 126 -3.46 9.86 10.77
C GLY A 126 -4.45 10.96 10.36
N GLN A 127 -4.94 10.93 9.12
CA GLN A 127 -5.96 11.88 8.62
C GLN A 127 -7.34 11.65 9.24
N ILE A 128 -7.70 10.40 9.55
CA ILE A 128 -8.96 10.08 10.23
C ILE A 128 -8.91 10.54 11.69
N GLY A 129 -7.75 10.42 12.35
CA GLY A 129 -7.52 10.96 13.70
C GLY A 129 -8.15 10.13 14.83
N ASP A 130 -8.58 8.90 14.55
CA ASP A 130 -9.16 8.00 15.56
C ASP A 130 -8.05 7.35 16.40
N ARG A 131 -8.15 7.51 17.73
CA ARG A 131 -7.16 7.01 18.69
C ARG A 131 -7.12 5.48 18.77
N SER A 132 -8.18 4.78 18.36
CA SER A 132 -8.21 3.31 18.31
C SER A 132 -7.16 2.72 17.38
N ALA A 133 -6.66 3.49 16.41
CA ALA A 133 -5.62 3.06 15.48
C ALA A 133 -4.20 3.14 16.05
N ILE A 134 -3.99 3.81 17.20
CA ILE A 134 -2.64 4.04 17.78
C ILE A 134 -1.89 2.73 18.04
N PRO A 135 -2.48 1.70 18.69
CA PRO A 135 -1.75 0.45 18.94
C PRO A 135 -1.30 -0.24 17.65
N ALA A 136 -2.14 -0.23 16.61
CA ALA A 136 -1.81 -0.81 15.31
C ALA A 136 -0.69 -0.03 14.61
N LEU A 137 -0.71 1.30 14.68
CA LEU A 137 0.37 2.14 14.16
C LEU A 137 1.71 1.87 14.87
N ILE A 138 1.69 1.70 16.19
CA ILE A 138 2.90 1.35 16.96
C ILE A 138 3.43 -0.04 16.53
N ALA A 139 2.55 -1.03 16.39
CA ALA A 139 2.93 -2.37 15.94
C ALA A 139 3.57 -2.34 14.54
N ALA A 140 3.06 -1.51 13.63
CA ALA A 140 3.59 -1.37 12.27
C ALA A 140 5.01 -0.76 12.20
N LEU A 141 5.47 -0.08 13.25
CA LEU A 141 6.84 0.47 13.31
C LEU A 141 7.89 -0.61 13.63
N VAL A 142 7.48 -1.76 14.16
CA VAL A 142 8.38 -2.89 14.47
C VAL A 142 8.75 -3.58 13.17
N THR A 143 9.82 -3.11 12.53
CA THR A 143 10.32 -3.71 11.29
C THR A 143 11.46 -4.70 11.60
N GLN A 144 11.34 -5.93 11.11
CA GLN A 144 12.44 -6.89 11.15
C GLN A 144 13.37 -6.63 9.96
N HIS A 145 14.66 -6.44 10.22
CA HIS A 145 15.69 -6.29 9.20
C HIS A 145 16.64 -7.48 9.32
N GLN A 146 16.69 -8.32 8.29
CA GLN A 146 17.69 -9.38 8.20
C GLN A 146 18.92 -8.81 7.49
N TYR A 147 20.06 -8.76 8.19
CA TYR A 147 21.35 -8.51 7.58
C TYR A 147 22.07 -9.84 7.37
N GLN A 148 22.50 -10.12 6.14
CA GLN A 148 23.46 -11.17 5.87
C GLN A 148 24.85 -10.64 6.23
N VAL A 149 25.41 -11.13 7.33
CA VAL A 149 26.80 -10.84 7.70
C VAL A 149 27.69 -11.83 6.95
N THR A 150 28.30 -11.38 5.85
CA THR A 150 29.35 -12.15 5.19
C THR A 150 30.63 -11.98 6.02
N TYR A 151 30.97 -12.99 6.81
CA TYR A 151 32.30 -13.10 7.39
C TYR A 151 33.27 -13.43 6.26
N GLN A 152 34.17 -12.51 5.94
CA GLN A 152 35.40 -12.89 5.26
C GLN A 152 36.28 -13.56 6.31
N GLU A 153 36.51 -14.86 6.17
CA GLU A 153 37.57 -15.54 6.93
C GLU A 153 38.89 -14.83 6.59
N ALA A 154 39.42 -14.08 7.55
CA ALA A 154 40.80 -13.63 7.47
C ALA A 154 41.66 -14.89 7.45
N THR A 155 42.30 -15.16 6.31
CA THR A 155 43.27 -16.24 6.18
C THR A 155 44.24 -16.18 7.37
N PRO A 156 44.45 -17.27 8.13
CA PRO A 156 45.41 -17.26 9.20
C PRO A 156 46.82 -17.20 8.58
N THR A 157 47.44 -16.04 8.58
CA THR A 157 48.84 -15.84 8.17
C THR A 157 49.78 -16.41 9.25
N TYR A 158 49.69 -17.70 9.53
CA TYR A 158 50.77 -18.45 10.16
C TYR A 158 51.67 -19.01 9.07
N ALA A 159 52.42 -18.13 8.40
CA ALA A 159 53.51 -18.51 7.54
C ALA A 159 54.83 -18.28 8.29
N LEU A 160 55.29 -19.35 8.95
CA LEU A 160 56.70 -19.77 9.05
C LEU A 160 57.74 -18.70 9.45
N SER A 161 57.94 -18.52 10.75
CA SER A 161 59.20 -18.01 11.32
C SER A 161 59.70 -18.87 12.47
N PHE A 162 59.80 -20.18 12.27
CA PHE A 162 60.54 -21.09 13.15
C PHE A 162 61.38 -22.08 12.34
N PHE A 163 62.31 -21.56 11.56
CA PHE A 163 63.49 -22.30 11.14
C PHE A 163 64.67 -21.32 11.27
N TRP A 164 65.76 -21.79 11.90
CA TRP A 164 66.99 -21.05 12.28
C TRP A 164 67.01 -20.44 13.69
N GLN A 165 67.26 -21.28 14.71
CA GLN A 165 68.27 -20.98 15.75
C GLN A 165 68.65 -22.14 16.70
N HIS A 166 67.97 -23.29 16.67
CA HIS A 166 68.28 -24.39 17.63
C HIS A 166 69.17 -25.54 17.13
N TRP A 167 69.82 -25.40 15.97
CA TRP A 167 70.75 -26.41 15.41
C TRP A 167 72.24 -26.06 15.64
N LEU A 168 72.60 -25.27 16.66
CA LEU A 168 74.01 -24.92 16.95
C LEU A 168 74.43 -25.08 18.41
N CYS A 169 73.73 -25.89 19.22
CA CYS A 169 74.20 -26.28 20.56
C CYS A 169 74.24 -27.80 20.74
N ARG A 170 74.95 -28.48 19.82
CA ARG A 170 75.44 -29.84 20.04
C ARG A 170 76.90 -29.92 19.62
N ASN A 171 77.79 -29.35 20.44
CA ASN A 171 79.18 -29.79 20.56
C ASN A 171 79.86 -29.08 21.73
N HIS A 172 80.69 -29.86 22.47
CA HIS A 172 81.44 -29.55 23.69
C HIS A 172 80.66 -29.80 25.01
N ILE A 173 81.00 -30.71 25.93
CA ILE A 173 82.25 -31.41 26.32
C ILE A 173 81.83 -32.65 27.18
N ARG A 174 82.21 -33.89 26.78
CA ARG A 174 83.10 -34.88 27.46
C ARG A 174 82.75 -35.28 28.91
N SER A 175 82.40 -36.54 29.17
CA SER A 175 83.26 -37.73 29.45
C SER A 175 83.65 -37.91 30.91
N HIS A 176 83.13 -38.94 31.58
CA HIS A 176 83.86 -40.09 32.16
C HIS A 176 83.03 -40.77 33.26
N ALA A 177 83.03 -42.11 33.18
CA ALA A 177 82.93 -43.12 34.23
C ALA A 177 81.92 -42.93 35.36
#